data_AF-D4F4F5-F1
#
_entry.id   AF-D4F4F5-F1
#
_cell.length_a   1.000
_cell.length_b   1.000
_cell.length_c   1.000
_cell.angle_alpha   90.00
_cell.angle_beta   90.00
_cell.angle_gamma   90.00
#
_symmetry.space_group_name_H-M   'P 1'
#
loop_
_entity.id
_entity.type
_entity.pdbx_description
1 polymer ?
#
loop_
_entity_poly.entity_id
_entity_poly.type
_entity_poly.pdbx_seq_one_letter_code
_entity_poly.pdbx_strand_id
1 'polypeptide(L)' 'MLQFLKRCSQGRGAWLLMALTALLLELTALYFQHVMLLKPCVMCIYERCALFGILGAGL' A
#
# COMPACT_ATOMS: atom_id res chain seq x y z
N MET A 1 -18.31 15.74 -13.39
CA MET A 1 -17.34 15.35 -12.34
C MET A 1 -16.84 13.91 -12.46
N LEU A 2 -17.71 12.88 -12.51
CA LEU A 2 -17.27 11.46 -12.56
C LEU A 2 -16.33 11.11 -13.73
N GLN A 3 -16.47 11.74 -14.90
CA GLN A 3 -15.60 11.47 -16.05
C GLN A 3 -14.13 11.84 -15.82
N PHE A 4 -13.84 12.82 -14.97
CA PHE A 4 -12.47 13.25 -14.68
C PHE A 4 -11.73 12.19 -13.83
N LEU A 5 -12.39 11.66 -12.78
CA LEU A 5 -11.85 10.55 -11.99
C LEU A 5 -11.65 9.29 -12.84
N LYS A 6 -12.59 8.99 -13.76
CA LYS A 6 -12.46 7.85 -14.69
C LYS A 6 -11.23 7.98 -15.59
N ARG A 7 -10.97 9.19 -16.10
CA ARG A 7 -9.81 9.52 -16.95
C ARG A 7 -8.49 9.41 -16.17
N CYS A 8 -8.45 9.92 -14.94
CA CYS A 8 -7.28 9.79 -14.06
C CYS A 8 -7.00 8.34 -13.66
N SER A 9 -8.05 7.58 -13.32
CA SER A 9 -7.94 6.17 -12.89
C SER A 9 -7.50 5.23 -14.03
N GLN A 10 -7.87 5.53 -15.29
CA GLN A 10 -7.34 4.82 -16.46
C GLN A 10 -5.88 5.15 -16.79
N GLY A 11 -5.30 6.20 -16.21
CA GLY A 11 -3.89 6.50 -16.38
C GLY A 11 -3.02 5.51 -15.61
N ARG A 12 -1.97 4.97 -16.23
CA ARG A 12 -0.97 4.12 -15.56
C ARG A 12 -0.36 4.77 -14.31
N GLY A 13 -0.33 6.10 -14.29
CA GLY A 13 0.09 6.89 -13.13
C GLY A 13 -0.74 6.63 -11.87
N ALA A 14 -2.04 6.34 -11.98
CA ALA A 14 -2.88 6.05 -10.82
C ALA A 14 -2.56 4.68 -10.19
N TRP A 15 -2.25 3.67 -11.01
CA TRP A 15 -1.80 2.35 -10.55
C TRP A 15 -0.42 2.43 -9.90
N LEU A 16 0.52 3.17 -10.51
CA LEU A 16 1.83 3.47 -9.91
C LEU A 16 1.70 4.23 -8.58
N LEU A 17 0.78 5.19 -8.48
CA LEU A 17 0.54 5.92 -7.24
C LEU A 17 0.01 5.00 -6.13
N MET A 18 -0.91 4.08 -6.48
CA MET A 18 -1.44 3.06 -5.56
C MET A 18 -0.36 2.07 -5.10
N ALA A 19 0.50 1.62 -6.01
CA ALA A 19 1.63 0.76 -5.66
C ALA A 19 2.62 1.48 -4.75
N LEU A 20 2.93 2.76 -5.04
CA LEU A 20 3.82 3.59 -4.23
C LEU A 20 3.28 3.79 -2.80
N THR A 21 1.98 4.09 -2.66
CA THR A 21 1.39 4.27 -1.33
C THR A 21 1.38 2.97 -0.52
N ALA A 22 1.09 1.82 -1.14
CA ALA A 22 1.19 0.52 -0.48
C ALA A 22 2.62 0.24 0.01
N LEU A 23 3.64 0.56 -0.81
CA LEU A 23 5.06 0.40 -0.45
C LEU A 23 5.47 1.30 0.72
N LEU A 24 4.99 2.54 0.75
CA LEU A 24 5.25 3.49 1.85
C LEU A 24 4.63 3.02 3.18
N LEU A 25 3.42 2.45 3.15
CA LEU A 25 2.77 1.88 4.34
C LEU A 25 3.54 0.66 4.88
N GLU A 26 4.02 -0.20 4.00
CA GLU A 26 4.87 -1.34 4.33
C GLU A 26 6.20 -0.90 4.98
N LEU A 27 6.87 0.11 4.40
CA LEU A 27 8.08 0.73 4.94
C LEU A 27 7.87 1.33 6.32
N THR A 28 6.77 2.07 6.53
CA THR A 28 6.43 2.63 7.84
C THR A 28 6.16 1.52 8.86
N ALA A 29 5.45 0.46 8.49
CA ALA A 29 5.27 -0.70 9.38
C ALA A 29 6.62 -1.36 9.74
N LEU A 30 7.57 -1.41 8.80
CA LEU A 30 8.91 -1.96 9.04
C LEU A 30 9.69 -1.07 10.00
N TYR A 31 9.55 0.24 9.86
CA TYR A 31 10.12 1.22 10.78
C TYR A 31 9.59 1.03 12.21
N PHE A 32 8.28 0.84 12.40
CA PHE A 32 7.72 0.54 13.73
C PHE A 32 8.28 -0.75 14.32
N GLN A 33 8.52 -1.78 13.50
CA GLN A 33 9.08 -3.04 13.98
C GLN A 33 10.57 -2.95 14.31
N HIS A 34 11.37 -2.26 13.50
CA HIS A 34 12.83 -2.19 13.68
C HIS A 34 13.29 -1.07 14.62
N VAL A 35 12.62 0.08 14.60
CA VAL A 35 13.05 1.26 15.37
C VAL A 35 12.34 1.35 16.72
N MET A 36 11.03 1.12 16.74
CA MET A 36 10.24 1.22 17.98
C MET A 36 10.16 -0.10 18.76
N LEU A 37 10.74 -1.20 18.26
CA LEU A 37 10.73 -2.54 18.87
C LEU A 37 9.33 -3.05 19.31
N LEU A 38 8.26 -2.60 18.63
CA LEU A 38 6.92 -3.11 18.88
C LEU A 38 6.75 -4.50 18.26
N LYS A 39 6.26 -5.45 19.06
CA LYS A 39 5.90 -6.79 18.58
C LYS A 39 4.68 -6.69 17.65
N PRO A 40 4.69 -7.36 16.49
CA PRO A 40 3.56 -7.31 15.58
C PRO A 40 2.36 -8.06 16.16
N CYS A 41 1.16 -7.50 15.98
CA CYS A 41 -0.11 -8.17 16.27
C CYS A 41 -0.49 -9.14 15.14
N VAL A 42 -1.25 -10.19 15.45
CA VAL A 42 -1.75 -11.16 14.45
C VAL A 42 -2.53 -10.47 13.33
N MET A 43 -3.37 -9.49 13.68
CA MET A 43 -4.10 -8.66 12.71
C MET A 43 -3.16 -7.88 11.77
N CYS A 44 -2.04 -7.32 12.27
CA CYS A 44 -1.09 -6.56 11.45
C CYS A 44 -0.41 -7.43 10.38
N ILE A 45 -0.16 -8.72 10.66
CA ILE A 45 0.37 -9.64 9.65
C ILE A 45 -0.61 -9.79 8.48
N TYR A 46 -1.92 -9.92 8.77
CA TYR A 46 -2.93 -10.04 7.72
C TYR A 46 -3.03 -8.77 6.87
N GLU A 47 -2.94 -7.61 7.50
CA GLU A 47 -3.00 -6.32 6.81
C GLU A 47 -1.79 -6.11 5.88
N ARG A 48 -0.59 -6.53 6.32
CA ARG A 48 0.60 -6.57 5.45
C ARG A 48 0.43 -7.50 4.25
N CYS A 49 -0.08 -8.71 4.46
CA CYS A 49 -0.33 -9.62 3.34
C CYS A 49 -1.34 -9.04 2.35
N ALA A 50 -2.37 -8.33 2.82
CA ALA A 50 -3.30 -7.61 1.95
C ALA A 50 -2.60 -6.47 1.19
N LEU A 51 -1.74 -5.69 1.84
CA LEU A 51 -0.94 -4.63 1.21
C LEU A 51 0.01 -5.19 0.14
N PHE A 52 0.69 -6.31 0.40
CA PHE A 52 1.48 -7.02 -0.61
C PHE A 52 0.64 -7.45 -1.82
N GLY A 53 -0.59 -7.91 -1.59
CA GLY A 53 -1.54 -8.24 -2.66
C GLY A 53 -1.92 -7.02 -3.51
N ILE A 54 -2.14 -5.87 -2.88
CA ILE A 54 -2.43 -4.60 -3.57
C ILE A 54 -1.20 -4.14 -4.38
N LEU A 55 0.01 -4.32 -3.83
CA LEU A 55 1.26 -4.00 -4.51
C LEU A 55 1.48 -4.87 -5.76
N GLY A 56 1.17 -6.17 -5.66
CA GLY A 56 1.22 -7.11 -6.79
C GLY A 56 0.12 -6.88 -7.82
N ALA A 57 -1.06 -6.43 -7.41
CA ALA A 57 -2.08 -5.98 -8.35
C ALA A 57 -1.62 -4.70 -9.06
N GLY A 58 -1.05 -3.76 -8.31
CA GLY A 58 -0.58 -2.44 -8.74
C GLY A 58 0.47 -2.42 -9.87
N LEU A 59 1.12 -3.55 -10.12
CA LEU A 59 2.31 -3.72 -10.96
C LEU A 59 1.99 -4.51 -12.24
#